data_AF-A0A1B1S802-F1
#
_entry.id   AF-A0A1B1S802-F1
#
_cell.length_a   1.000
_cell.length_b   1.000
_cell.length_c   1.000
_cell.angle_alpha   90.00
_cell.angle_beta   90.00
_cell.angle_gamma   90.00
#
_symmetry.space_group_name_H-M   'P 1'
#
loop_
_entity.id
_entity.type
_entity.pdbx_description
1 polymer ?
#
loop_
_entity_poly.entity_id
_entity_poly.type
_entity_poly.pdbx_seq_one_letter_code
_entity_poly.pdbx_strand_id
1 'polypeptide(L)'
;MTDCCNARCAFCSNGGCHKNIEAFNHVKLWEVIDELREKDIIINRINITGGEPSVASEIVNQILATASTEQYLNIHLHLNTNGLVPASQDMMRQPRWDSISMSLHHYDRDKLSEIYGVSISEKALEFEDIDLERVNASCNLIRGFIDKPAEVENMMKFAIALRLPRLGFVALMKVNDYCKKHYVDFDEINFTNIPHLYFTESRNRGADCKCRGCFITIVNLL
;
A
#
# COMPACT_ATOMS: atom_id res chain seq x y z
N MET A 1 -3.31 8.12 10.90
CA MET A 1 -3.07 9.55 10.60
C MET A 1 -4.36 10.31 10.38
N THR A 2 -5.25 9.85 9.51
CA THR A 2 -6.52 10.51 9.18
C THR A 2 -7.50 9.45 8.68
N ASP A 3 -8.80 9.68 8.83
CA ASP A 3 -9.84 8.84 8.22
C ASP A 3 -10.28 9.38 6.85
N CYS A 4 -9.72 10.50 6.41
CA CYS A 4 -9.97 11.06 5.09
C CYS A 4 -9.14 10.35 4.02
N CYS A 5 -9.72 10.23 2.83
CA CYS A 5 -9.05 9.66 1.66
C CYS A 5 -9.41 10.48 0.41
N ASN A 6 -8.49 10.58 -0.53
CA ASN A 6 -8.71 11.17 -1.85
C ASN A 6 -9.36 10.19 -2.84
N ALA A 7 -9.60 8.94 -2.43
CA ALA A 7 -10.26 7.89 -3.20
C ALA A 7 -11.49 7.35 -2.46
N ARG A 8 -12.33 6.61 -3.17
CA ARG A 8 -13.62 6.06 -2.71
C ARG A 8 -13.76 4.57 -3.05
N CYS A 9 -12.68 3.81 -2.84
CA CYS A 9 -12.62 2.41 -3.25
C CYS A 9 -13.72 1.57 -2.59
N ALA A 10 -14.51 0.83 -3.38
CA ALA A 10 -15.65 0.06 -2.88
C ALA A 10 -15.25 -1.08 -1.91
N PHE A 11 -14.01 -1.58 -2.01
CA PHE A 11 -13.48 -2.63 -1.12
C PHE A 11 -12.93 -2.08 0.21
N CYS A 12 -12.79 -0.76 0.36
CA CYS A 12 -12.18 -0.16 1.54
C CYS A 12 -13.11 -0.31 2.76
N SER A 13 -12.56 -0.72 3.91
CA SER A 13 -13.32 -0.77 5.17
C SER A 13 -13.79 0.60 5.63
N ASN A 14 -13.06 1.66 5.25
CA ASN A 14 -13.36 3.04 5.61
C ASN A 14 -14.13 3.77 4.49
N GLY A 15 -14.60 3.05 3.47
CA GLY A 15 -15.32 3.62 2.34
C GLY A 15 -16.57 4.37 2.80
N GLY A 16 -16.56 5.70 2.67
CA GLY A 16 -17.69 6.56 3.03
C GLY A 16 -17.72 7.07 4.49
N CYS A 17 -16.75 6.72 5.32
CA CYS A 17 -16.64 7.22 6.69
C CYS A 17 -15.69 8.43 6.77
N HIS A 18 -16.24 9.64 6.66
CA HIS A 18 -15.51 10.91 6.88
C HIS A 18 -16.14 11.72 8.01
N LYS A 19 -16.53 11.06 9.10
CA LYS A 19 -17.21 11.72 10.22
C LYS A 19 -16.22 11.91 11.36
N ASN A 20 -16.02 13.17 11.73
CA ASN A 20 -15.14 13.68 12.79
C ASN A 20 -13.64 13.59 12.47
N ILE A 21 -13.14 14.63 11.81
CA ILE A 21 -11.70 14.83 11.60
C ILE A 21 -11.13 15.47 12.87
N GLU A 22 -10.82 14.66 13.87
CA GLU A 22 -9.91 15.11 14.93
C GLU A 22 -8.48 15.08 14.39
N ALA A 23 -7.73 16.15 14.62
CA ALA A 23 -6.34 16.22 14.19
C ALA A 23 -5.52 15.20 14.99
N PHE A 24 -4.73 14.39 14.28
CA PHE A 24 -3.84 13.44 14.92
C PHE A 24 -2.77 14.16 15.75
N ASN A 25 -2.67 13.79 17.04
CA ASN A 25 -1.68 14.37 17.94
C ASN A 25 -0.32 13.68 17.77
N HIS A 26 0.52 14.23 16.88
CA HIS A 26 1.86 13.71 16.63
C HIS A 26 2.80 13.88 17.83
N VAL A 27 2.58 14.87 18.70
CA VAL A 27 3.36 15.02 19.94
C VAL A 27 3.13 13.83 20.85
N LYS A 28 1.85 13.43 21.02
CA LYS A 28 1.51 12.26 21.84
C LYS A 28 2.09 10.95 21.29
N LEU A 29 2.21 10.82 19.96
CA LEU A 29 2.87 9.66 19.34
C LEU A 29 4.30 9.50 19.87
N TRP A 30 5.08 10.58 19.92
CA TRP A 30 6.48 10.53 20.36
C TRP A 30 6.59 10.35 21.87
N GLU A 31 5.73 10.98 22.67
CA GLU A 31 5.64 10.69 24.11
C GLU A 31 5.41 9.20 24.37
N VAL A 32 4.48 8.57 23.65
CA VAL A 32 4.21 7.13 23.78
C VAL A 32 5.42 6.30 23.38
N ILE A 33 6.14 6.68 22.31
CA ILE A 33 7.36 5.97 21.90
C ILE A 33 8.44 6.07 22.98
N ASP A 34 8.63 7.24 23.57
CA ASP A 34 9.60 7.45 24.66
C ASP A 34 9.21 6.64 25.90
N GLU A 35 7.94 6.69 26.34
CA GLU A 35 7.43 5.90 27.45
C GLU A 35 7.63 4.38 27.26
N LEU A 36 7.51 3.90 26.01
CA LEU A 36 7.74 2.48 25.69
C LEU A 36 9.23 2.14 25.75
N ARG A 37 10.10 3.02 25.24
CA ARG A 37 11.56 2.82 25.27
C ARG A 37 12.12 2.86 26.69
N GLU A 38 11.59 3.73 27.55
CA GLU A 38 11.93 3.79 28.98
C GLU A 38 11.61 2.48 29.72
N LYS A 39 10.69 1.67 29.18
CA LYS A 39 10.33 0.35 29.68
C LYS A 39 11.06 -0.79 28.96
N ASP A 40 12.16 -0.47 28.28
CA ASP A 40 12.98 -1.39 27.48
C ASP A 40 12.19 -2.08 26.33
N ILE A 41 11.09 -1.49 25.87
CA ILE A 41 10.33 -1.99 24.72
C ILE A 41 10.93 -1.40 23.45
N ILE A 42 11.47 -2.27 22.60
CA ILE A 42 12.12 -1.87 21.34
C ILE A 42 11.06 -1.66 20.26
N ILE A 43 10.93 -0.42 19.80
CA ILE A 43 10.10 -0.04 18.65
C ILE A 43 10.96 -0.02 17.39
N ASN A 44 10.89 -1.09 16.60
CA ASN A 44 11.70 -1.24 15.38
C ASN A 44 11.09 -0.55 14.17
N ARG A 45 9.77 -0.36 14.13
CA ARG A 45 9.07 0.11 12.93
C ARG A 45 7.81 0.91 13.27
N ILE A 46 7.58 1.98 12.52
CA ILE A 46 6.33 2.73 12.49
C ILE A 46 5.78 2.68 11.06
N ASN A 47 4.54 2.19 10.92
CA ASN A 47 3.80 2.21 9.67
C ASN A 47 2.85 3.40 9.66
N ILE A 48 3.05 4.35 8.76
CA ILE A 48 2.22 5.52 8.58
C ILE A 48 1.11 5.19 7.58
N THR A 49 -0.13 5.26 8.05
CA THR A 49 -1.35 4.95 7.29
C THR A 49 -2.51 5.86 7.72
N GLY A 50 -3.65 5.74 7.04
CA GLY A 50 -4.90 6.44 7.33
C GLY A 50 -5.97 5.95 6.37
N GLY A 51 -6.82 6.84 5.89
CA GLY A 51 -7.43 6.71 4.57
C GLY A 51 -6.35 6.92 3.51
N GLU A 52 -5.87 8.15 3.36
CA GLU A 52 -4.70 8.49 2.55
C GLU A 52 -3.81 9.52 3.27
N PRO A 53 -2.55 9.19 3.61
CA PRO A 53 -1.66 10.08 4.37
C PRO A 53 -1.44 11.46 3.74
N SER A 54 -1.45 11.58 2.42
CA SER A 54 -1.27 12.87 1.73
C SER A 54 -2.34 13.91 2.03
N VAL A 55 -3.51 13.50 2.53
CA VAL A 55 -4.56 14.42 3.00
C VAL A 55 -4.18 15.10 4.32
N ALA A 56 -3.26 14.51 5.09
CA ALA A 56 -2.74 15.04 6.35
C ALA A 56 -1.23 15.32 6.25
N SER A 57 -0.76 15.84 5.11
CA SER A 57 0.66 16.02 4.78
C SER A 57 1.43 16.83 5.82
N GLU A 58 0.84 17.88 6.38
CA GLU A 58 1.47 18.68 7.44
C GLU A 58 1.86 17.83 8.66
N ILE A 59 0.91 17.03 9.17
CA ILE A 59 1.15 16.17 10.34
C ILE A 59 2.17 15.09 10.00
N VAL A 60 2.09 14.50 8.80
CA VAL A 60 3.08 13.50 8.36
C VAL A 60 4.47 14.12 8.29
N ASN A 61 4.61 15.33 7.75
CA ASN A 61 5.88 16.04 7.68
C ASN A 61 6.45 16.37 9.08
N GLN A 62 5.59 16.73 10.04
CA GLN A 62 5.99 16.92 11.44
C GLN A 62 6.53 15.62 12.05
N ILE A 63 5.87 14.49 11.82
CA ILE A 63 6.36 13.17 12.24
C ILE A 63 7.71 12.86 11.59
N LEU A 64 7.85 13.05 10.28
CA LEU A 64 9.10 12.80 9.58
C LEU A 64 10.25 13.66 10.10
N ALA A 65 9.98 14.94 10.40
CA ALA A 65 10.97 15.85 10.98
C ALA A 65 11.46 15.33 12.34
N THR A 66 10.55 14.96 13.26
CA THR A 66 10.94 14.39 14.56
C THR A 66 11.67 13.05 14.40
N ALA A 67 11.19 12.18 13.51
CA ALA A 67 11.78 10.88 13.24
C ALA A 67 13.18 10.95 12.62
N SER A 68 13.56 12.12 12.08
CA SER A 68 14.88 12.39 11.50
C SER A 68 15.91 12.84 12.53
N THR A 69 15.51 13.03 13.80
CA THR A 69 16.45 13.32 14.88
C THR A 69 17.23 12.07 15.31
N GLU A 70 18.42 12.25 15.87
CA GLU A 70 19.30 11.15 16.30
C GLU A 70 18.60 10.15 17.24
N GLN A 71 17.69 10.64 18.09
CA GLN A 71 16.93 9.83 19.03
C GLN A 71 16.10 8.74 18.35
N TYR A 72 15.55 9.01 17.16
CA TYR A 72 14.58 8.14 16.48
C TYR A 72 15.06 7.63 15.12
N LEU A 73 16.29 7.94 14.72
CA LEU A 73 16.84 7.59 13.42
C LEU A 73 16.88 6.07 13.17
N ASN A 74 17.00 5.28 14.24
CA ASN A 74 17.03 3.82 14.18
C ASN A 74 15.64 3.17 13.96
N ILE A 75 14.55 3.94 13.99
CA ILE A 75 13.21 3.43 13.77
C ILE A 75 12.92 3.38 12.27
N HIS A 76 12.56 2.20 11.76
CA HIS A 76 12.15 2.02 10.37
C HIS A 76 10.80 2.71 10.12
N LEU A 77 10.75 3.68 9.21
CA LEU A 77 9.52 4.34 8.78
C LEU A 77 9.01 3.76 7.46
N HIS A 78 7.74 3.39 7.47
CA HIS A 78 7.07 2.82 6.31
C HIS A 78 5.82 3.61 5.96
N LEU A 79 5.69 4.04 4.71
CA LEU A 79 4.51 4.76 4.20
C LEU A 79 3.56 3.80 3.49
N ASN A 80 2.28 3.82 3.84
CA ASN A 80 1.21 3.19 3.06
C ASN A 80 0.39 4.27 2.34
N THR A 81 0.40 4.28 1.01
CA THR A 81 -0.28 5.30 0.20
C THR A 81 -0.87 4.69 -1.08
N ASN A 82 -1.81 5.38 -1.72
CA ASN A 82 -2.24 5.06 -3.07
C ASN A 82 -1.36 5.67 -4.17
N GLY A 83 -0.57 6.71 -3.87
CA GLY A 83 0.35 7.33 -4.84
C GLY A 83 -0.33 8.04 -6.03
N LEU A 84 -1.65 8.21 -6.02
CA LEU A 84 -2.43 8.60 -7.22
C LEU A 84 -2.43 10.10 -7.51
N VAL A 85 -2.19 10.94 -6.51
CA VAL A 85 -2.26 12.40 -6.64
C VAL A 85 -0.88 13.03 -6.45
N PRO A 86 -0.63 14.25 -6.96
CA PRO A 86 0.66 14.93 -6.78
C PRO A 86 1.11 15.01 -5.32
N ALA A 87 0.18 15.31 -4.39
CA ALA A 87 0.49 15.36 -2.96
C ALA A 87 0.95 14.02 -2.37
N SER A 88 0.44 12.87 -2.88
CA SER A 88 0.95 11.55 -2.47
C SER A 88 2.34 11.27 -3.05
N GLN A 89 2.60 11.69 -4.29
CA GLN A 89 3.93 11.56 -4.89
C GLN A 89 4.96 12.44 -4.17
N ASP A 90 4.61 13.69 -3.82
CA ASP A 90 5.46 14.57 -3.01
C ASP A 90 5.81 13.95 -1.66
N MET A 91 4.85 13.24 -1.06
CA MET A 91 5.08 12.50 0.18
C MET A 91 6.01 11.29 -0.03
N MET A 92 5.87 10.56 -1.16
CA MET A 92 6.76 9.45 -1.51
C MET A 92 8.21 9.90 -1.73
N ARG A 93 8.44 11.14 -2.16
CA ARG A 93 9.80 11.71 -2.36
C ARG A 93 10.53 12.07 -1.05
N GLN A 94 9.86 12.02 0.09
CA GLN A 94 10.51 12.35 1.36
C GLN A 94 11.64 11.36 1.68
N PRO A 95 12.89 11.83 1.90
CA PRO A 95 14.06 10.95 1.98
C PRO A 95 14.08 10.08 3.24
N ARG A 96 13.31 10.46 4.27
CA ARG A 96 13.25 9.77 5.56
C ARG A 96 12.52 8.42 5.48
N TRP A 97 11.75 8.15 4.42
CA TRP A 97 11.11 6.84 4.28
C TRP A 97 12.15 5.74 4.02
N ASP A 98 12.15 4.73 4.88
CA ASP A 98 12.95 3.52 4.68
C ASP A 98 12.30 2.59 3.65
N SER A 99 10.97 2.69 3.49
CA SER A 99 10.21 1.91 2.51
C SER A 99 8.81 2.47 2.31
N ILE A 100 8.22 2.18 1.15
CA ILE A 100 6.87 2.61 0.78
C ILE A 100 6.10 1.37 0.31
N SER A 101 4.85 1.21 0.76
CA SER A 101 3.87 0.33 0.16
C SER A 101 2.83 1.16 -0.59
N MET A 102 2.77 0.92 -1.90
CA MET A 102 1.82 1.60 -2.78
C MET A 102 0.69 0.64 -3.14
N SER A 103 -0.55 1.05 -2.93
CA SER A 103 -1.70 0.32 -3.45
C SER A 103 -1.85 0.60 -4.94
N LEU A 104 -1.82 -0.44 -5.78
CA LEU A 104 -1.97 -0.36 -7.23
C LEU A 104 -2.72 -1.60 -7.72
N HIS A 105 -3.97 -1.44 -8.13
CA HIS A 105 -4.92 -2.56 -8.26
C HIS A 105 -5.29 -2.96 -9.69
N HIS A 106 -4.75 -2.27 -10.69
CA HIS A 106 -4.99 -2.58 -12.10
C HIS A 106 -3.94 -1.91 -13.01
N TYR A 107 -3.67 -2.51 -14.17
CA TYR A 107 -2.76 -1.97 -15.18
C TYR A 107 -3.44 -1.02 -16.18
N ASP A 108 -4.72 -1.26 -16.47
CA ASP A 108 -5.58 -0.35 -17.22
C ASP A 108 -6.08 0.80 -16.33
N ARG A 109 -5.89 2.04 -16.79
CA ARG A 109 -6.18 3.27 -16.06
C ARG A 109 -7.67 3.49 -15.80
N ASP A 110 -8.53 3.12 -16.74
CA ASP A 110 -9.96 3.37 -16.63
C ASP A 110 -10.57 2.40 -15.61
N LYS A 111 -10.14 1.12 -15.65
CA LYS A 111 -10.45 0.14 -14.59
C LYS A 111 -9.84 0.53 -13.25
N LEU A 112 -8.63 1.07 -13.22
CA LEU A 112 -8.03 1.59 -11.99
C LEU A 112 -8.89 2.74 -11.42
N SER A 113 -9.33 3.67 -12.27
CA SER A 113 -10.21 4.76 -11.86
C SER A 113 -11.55 4.25 -11.30
N GLU A 114 -12.12 3.22 -11.92
CA GLU A 114 -13.32 2.53 -11.42
C GLU A 114 -13.09 1.94 -10.02
N ILE A 115 -12.00 1.19 -9.83
CA ILE A 115 -11.66 0.58 -8.54
C ILE A 115 -11.49 1.63 -7.44
N TYR A 116 -10.83 2.74 -7.74
CA TYR A 116 -10.59 3.81 -6.78
C TYR A 116 -11.79 4.76 -6.61
N GLY A 117 -12.80 4.68 -7.49
CA GLY A 117 -13.96 5.56 -7.48
C GLY A 117 -13.62 7.04 -7.75
N VAL A 118 -12.48 7.30 -8.39
CA VAL A 118 -12.00 8.65 -8.77
C VAL A 118 -11.25 8.56 -10.09
N SER A 119 -11.27 9.63 -10.89
CA SER A 119 -10.51 9.69 -12.14
C SER A 119 -9.01 9.77 -11.87
N ILE A 120 -8.24 8.90 -12.52
CA ILE A 120 -6.78 8.85 -12.38
C ILE A 120 -6.14 9.55 -13.57
N SER A 121 -5.26 10.50 -13.27
CA SER A 121 -4.50 11.24 -14.28
C SER A 121 -3.47 10.35 -14.97
N GLU A 122 -3.15 10.64 -16.23
CA GLU A 122 -2.04 10.00 -16.97
C GLU A 122 -0.72 10.10 -16.20
N LYS A 123 -0.49 11.22 -15.54
CA LYS A 123 0.73 11.49 -14.78
C LYS A 123 0.85 10.71 -13.47
N ALA A 124 -0.25 10.12 -12.99
CA ALA A 124 -0.27 9.40 -11.72
C ALA A 124 0.66 8.17 -11.73
N LEU A 125 1.00 7.67 -12.92
CA LEU A 125 1.79 6.45 -13.12
C LEU A 125 3.21 6.75 -13.66
N GLU A 126 3.61 8.02 -13.74
CA GLU A 126 4.95 8.42 -14.24
C GLU A 126 6.03 8.30 -13.15
N PHE A 127 5.65 8.46 -11.87
CA PHE A 127 6.53 8.36 -10.69
C PHE A 127 7.86 9.14 -10.80
N GLU A 128 7.82 10.34 -11.38
CA GLU A 128 9.01 11.19 -11.55
C GLU A 128 9.67 11.53 -10.21
N ASP A 129 11.00 11.38 -10.15
CA ASP A 129 11.85 11.66 -8.99
C ASP A 129 11.50 10.88 -7.70
N ILE A 130 10.86 9.72 -7.83
CA ILE A 130 10.60 8.80 -6.71
C ILE A 130 11.63 7.67 -6.72
N ASP A 131 12.23 7.38 -5.56
CA ASP A 131 13.10 6.22 -5.37
C ASP A 131 12.30 4.92 -5.36
N LEU A 132 12.07 4.34 -6.55
CA LEU A 132 11.25 3.14 -6.75
C LEU A 132 11.85 1.88 -6.11
N GLU A 133 13.14 1.84 -5.81
CA GLU A 133 13.77 0.71 -5.09
C GLU A 133 13.18 0.52 -3.68
N ARG A 134 12.64 1.60 -3.10
CA ARG A 134 11.95 1.58 -1.79
C ARG A 134 10.47 1.24 -1.90
N VAL A 135 9.90 1.25 -3.11
CA VAL A 135 8.46 1.11 -3.35
C VAL A 135 8.09 -0.35 -3.59
N ASN A 136 7.11 -0.83 -2.83
CA ASN A 136 6.53 -2.16 -2.97
C ASN A 136 5.06 -2.00 -3.34
N ALA A 137 4.68 -2.41 -4.55
CA ALA A 137 3.29 -2.32 -4.98
C ALA A 137 2.48 -3.49 -4.43
N SER A 138 1.20 -3.24 -4.13
CA SER A 138 0.24 -4.26 -3.73
C SER A 138 -1.02 -4.18 -4.58
N CYS A 139 -1.44 -5.33 -5.10
CA CYS A 139 -2.59 -5.48 -5.97
C CYS A 139 -3.62 -6.41 -5.33
N ASN A 140 -4.84 -5.91 -5.14
CA ASN A 140 -5.93 -6.74 -4.69
C ASN A 140 -6.47 -7.58 -5.85
N LEU A 141 -6.70 -8.87 -5.61
CA LEU A 141 -7.39 -9.75 -6.54
C LEU A 141 -8.90 -9.50 -6.41
N ILE A 142 -9.50 -8.92 -7.44
CA ILE A 142 -10.90 -8.50 -7.45
C ILE A 142 -11.58 -9.12 -8.67
N ARG A 143 -12.67 -9.86 -8.44
CA ARG A 143 -13.45 -10.50 -9.51
C ARG A 143 -13.96 -9.47 -10.52
N GLY A 144 -13.72 -9.73 -11.81
CA GLY A 144 -13.97 -8.80 -12.92
C GLY A 144 -12.79 -7.88 -13.26
N PHE A 145 -11.74 -7.87 -12.44
CA PHE A 145 -10.51 -7.09 -12.65
C PHE A 145 -9.32 -8.06 -12.73
N ILE A 146 -8.45 -8.08 -11.72
CA ILE A 146 -7.34 -9.03 -11.63
C ILE A 146 -7.84 -10.34 -10.97
N ASP A 147 -8.44 -11.22 -11.77
CA ASP A 147 -9.07 -12.45 -11.27
C ASP A 147 -8.70 -13.73 -12.02
N LYS A 148 -7.82 -13.64 -13.03
CA LYS A 148 -7.37 -14.76 -13.86
C LYS A 148 -5.85 -14.71 -14.06
N PRO A 149 -5.20 -15.86 -14.38
CA PRO A 149 -3.76 -15.90 -14.63
C PRO A 149 -3.27 -14.87 -15.65
N ALA A 150 -4.00 -14.65 -16.75
CA ALA A 150 -3.64 -13.67 -17.77
C ALA A 150 -3.65 -12.22 -17.24
N GLU A 151 -4.61 -11.86 -16.39
CA GLU A 151 -4.68 -10.53 -15.78
C GLU A 151 -3.56 -10.31 -14.76
N VAL A 152 -3.22 -11.36 -14.00
CA VAL A 152 -2.08 -11.36 -13.08
C VAL A 152 -0.77 -11.17 -13.85
N GLU A 153 -0.58 -11.88 -14.96
CA GLU A 153 0.59 -11.72 -15.82
C GLU A 153 0.69 -10.31 -16.42
N ASN A 154 -0.43 -9.75 -16.89
CA ASN A 154 -0.48 -8.38 -17.39
C ASN A 154 -0.13 -7.35 -16.31
N MET A 155 -0.65 -7.54 -15.08
CA MET A 155 -0.31 -6.70 -13.94
C MET A 155 1.18 -6.76 -13.59
N MET A 156 1.80 -7.94 -13.69
CA MET A 156 3.24 -8.09 -13.48
C MET A 156 4.05 -7.37 -14.57
N LYS A 157 3.70 -7.56 -15.85
CA LYS A 157 4.35 -6.86 -16.98
C LYS A 157 4.25 -5.35 -16.81
N PHE A 158 3.10 -4.88 -16.34
CA PHE A 158 2.90 -3.47 -16.03
C PHE A 158 3.79 -2.98 -14.89
N ALA A 159 3.89 -3.72 -13.78
CA ALA A 159 4.80 -3.38 -12.70
C ALA A 159 6.28 -3.35 -13.14
N ILE A 160 6.70 -4.28 -14.00
CA ILE A 160 8.03 -4.30 -14.62
C ILE A 160 8.24 -3.04 -15.48
N ALA A 161 7.26 -2.68 -16.31
CA ALA A 161 7.34 -1.48 -17.15
C ALA A 161 7.46 -0.20 -16.30
N LEU A 162 6.83 -0.18 -15.13
CA LEU A 162 6.96 0.89 -14.13
C LEU A 162 8.25 0.83 -13.30
N ARG A 163 9.11 -0.19 -13.50
CA ARG A 163 10.35 -0.42 -12.72
C ARG A 163 10.11 -0.62 -11.22
N LEU A 164 8.97 -1.20 -10.85
CA LEU A 164 8.68 -1.55 -9.47
C LEU A 164 9.38 -2.87 -9.11
N PRO A 165 10.24 -2.90 -8.08
CA PRO A 165 11.04 -4.08 -7.75
C PRO A 165 10.19 -5.21 -7.17
N ARG A 166 9.04 -4.89 -6.56
CA ARG A 166 8.18 -5.86 -5.88
C ARG A 166 6.70 -5.56 -6.13
N LEU A 167 5.96 -6.62 -6.45
CA LEU A 167 4.50 -6.60 -6.56
C LEU A 167 3.94 -7.74 -5.71
N GLY A 168 3.05 -7.43 -4.78
CA GLY A 168 2.32 -8.41 -4.00
C GLY A 168 0.87 -8.54 -4.46
N PHE A 169 0.36 -9.76 -4.60
CA PHE A 169 -1.09 -9.97 -4.75
C PHE A 169 -1.73 -10.30 -3.41
N VAL A 170 -2.93 -9.77 -3.18
CA VAL A 170 -3.68 -9.93 -1.93
C VAL A 170 -5.14 -10.25 -2.26
N ALA A 171 -5.70 -11.30 -1.67
CA ALA A 171 -7.12 -11.57 -1.80
C ALA A 171 -7.93 -10.61 -0.91
N LEU A 172 -9.10 -10.19 -1.36
CA LEU A 172 -9.98 -9.32 -0.56
C LEU A 172 -10.34 -9.98 0.78
N MET A 173 -10.21 -9.22 1.87
CA MET A 173 -10.81 -9.60 3.14
C MET A 173 -12.32 -9.34 3.10
N LYS A 174 -13.14 -10.25 3.63
CA LYS A 174 -14.62 -10.21 3.55
C LYS A 174 -15.25 -9.19 4.52
N VAL A 175 -14.76 -7.96 4.50
CA VAL A 175 -15.14 -6.88 5.44
C VAL A 175 -16.42 -6.14 5.06
N ASN A 176 -16.82 -6.19 3.78
CA ASN A 176 -18.06 -5.59 3.29
C ASN A 176 -18.67 -6.44 2.16
N ASP A 177 -19.87 -6.07 1.69
CA ASP A 177 -20.59 -6.87 0.69
C ASP A 177 -19.94 -6.83 -0.69
N TYR A 178 -19.28 -5.74 -1.05
CA TYR A 178 -18.46 -5.67 -2.27
C TYR A 178 -17.34 -6.71 -2.21
N CYS A 179 -16.59 -6.77 -1.11
CA CYS A 179 -15.51 -7.74 -0.94
C CYS A 179 -16.00 -9.18 -0.98
N LYS A 180 -17.16 -9.49 -0.38
CA LYS A 180 -17.73 -10.84 -0.43
C LYS A 180 -18.12 -11.23 -1.86
N LYS A 181 -18.75 -10.31 -2.60
CA LYS A 181 -19.20 -10.55 -3.98
C LYS A 181 -18.04 -10.66 -4.97
N HIS A 182 -17.00 -9.87 -4.76
CA HIS A 182 -15.84 -9.79 -5.66
C HIS A 182 -14.62 -10.56 -5.16
N TYR A 183 -14.79 -11.43 -4.15
CA TYR A 183 -13.72 -12.27 -3.62
C TYR A 183 -13.17 -13.21 -4.70
N VAL A 184 -11.84 -13.32 -4.74
CA VAL A 184 -11.09 -14.29 -5.55
C VAL A 184 -10.20 -15.08 -4.59
N ASP A 185 -10.38 -16.40 -4.51
CA ASP A 185 -9.45 -17.24 -3.76
C ASP A 185 -8.15 -17.40 -4.56
N PHE A 186 -7.02 -17.46 -3.87
CA PHE A 186 -5.74 -17.75 -4.53
C PHE A 186 -5.74 -19.10 -5.23
N ASP A 187 -6.53 -20.06 -4.74
CA ASP A 187 -6.68 -21.38 -5.37
C ASP A 187 -7.41 -21.31 -6.73
N GLU A 188 -8.13 -20.22 -7.03
CA GLU A 188 -8.76 -20.01 -8.34
C GLU A 188 -7.75 -19.61 -9.42
N ILE A 189 -6.58 -19.09 -9.03
CA ILE A 189 -5.54 -18.63 -9.94
C ILE A 189 -4.37 -19.62 -9.91
N ASN A 190 -4.09 -20.23 -11.06
CA ASN A 190 -2.91 -21.07 -11.21
C ASN A 190 -1.65 -20.19 -11.38
N PHE A 191 -1.12 -19.73 -10.26
CA PHE A 191 0.12 -18.96 -10.19
C PHE A 191 1.34 -19.75 -10.72
N THR A 192 1.36 -21.08 -10.56
CA THR A 192 2.49 -21.90 -11.03
C THR A 192 2.64 -21.93 -12.55
N ASN A 193 1.58 -21.59 -13.29
CA ASN A 193 1.61 -21.52 -14.74
C ASN A 193 2.00 -20.13 -15.27
N ILE A 194 2.20 -19.14 -14.41
CA ILE A 194 2.59 -17.80 -14.82
C ILE A 194 4.11 -17.77 -15.00
N PRO A 195 4.62 -17.49 -16.22
CA PRO A 195 6.06 -17.46 -16.46
C PRO A 195 6.76 -16.45 -15.54
N HIS A 196 7.93 -16.82 -15.03
CA HIS A 196 8.79 -15.96 -14.19
C HIS A 196 8.18 -15.52 -12.86
N LEU A 197 7.07 -16.13 -12.45
CA LEU A 197 6.48 -15.96 -11.14
C LEU A 197 7.15 -16.91 -10.14
N TYR A 198 7.88 -16.37 -9.17
CA TYR A 198 8.45 -17.16 -8.08
C TYR A 198 7.62 -16.99 -6.82
N PHE A 199 7.09 -18.12 -6.35
CA PHE A 199 6.45 -18.17 -5.05
C PHE A 199 7.52 -18.19 -3.95
N THR A 200 7.58 -17.14 -3.13
CA THR A 200 8.58 -17.04 -2.06
C THR A 200 8.03 -17.51 -0.71
N GLU A 201 6.90 -16.96 -0.27
CA GLU A 201 6.26 -17.32 1.01
C GLU A 201 4.74 -17.31 0.93
N SER A 202 4.08 -18.09 1.79
CA SER A 202 2.64 -18.02 2.05
C SER A 202 2.40 -17.71 3.52
N ARG A 203 1.55 -16.74 3.86
CA ARG A 203 1.11 -16.51 5.25
C ARG A 203 -0.39 -16.74 5.39
N ASN A 204 -0.79 -18.01 5.29
CA ASN A 204 -2.19 -18.39 5.46
C ASN A 204 -2.56 -18.45 6.95
N ARG A 205 -3.45 -17.55 7.40
CA ARG A 205 -4.02 -17.56 8.76
C ARG A 205 -5.43 -18.16 8.79
N GLY A 206 -5.59 -19.35 8.20
CA GLY A 206 -6.82 -20.15 8.33
C GLY A 206 -8.02 -19.60 7.55
N ALA A 207 -9.18 -19.48 8.22
CA ALA A 207 -10.46 -19.16 7.58
C ALA A 207 -10.66 -17.67 7.25
N ASP A 208 -10.02 -16.76 8.01
CA ASP A 208 -10.39 -15.33 8.00
C ASP A 208 -9.41 -14.43 7.23
N CYS A 209 -8.13 -14.83 7.11
CA CYS A 209 -7.14 -14.17 6.24
C CYS A 209 -6.34 -15.24 5.51
N LYS A 210 -6.80 -15.55 4.29
CA LYS A 210 -5.97 -16.19 3.27
C LYS A 210 -5.08 -15.15 2.61
N CYS A 211 -4.19 -14.59 3.41
CA CYS A 211 -3.16 -13.71 2.90
C CYS A 211 -2.02 -14.60 2.41
N ARG A 212 -2.18 -15.24 1.24
CA ARG A 212 -0.98 -15.67 0.51
C ARG A 212 -0.33 -14.37 0.11
N GLY A 213 0.55 -13.84 0.95
CA GLY A 213 1.47 -12.82 0.53
C GLY A 213 2.35 -13.49 -0.51
N CYS A 214 1.84 -13.63 -1.74
CA CYS A 214 2.66 -13.87 -2.91
C CYS A 214 3.51 -12.61 -3.00
N PHE A 215 4.57 -12.53 -2.20
CA PHE A 215 5.67 -11.62 -2.45
C PHE A 215 6.31 -12.16 -3.71
N ILE A 216 5.81 -11.68 -4.84
CA ILE A 216 6.51 -11.84 -6.10
C ILE A 216 7.56 -10.75 -6.01
N THR A 217 8.70 -11.13 -5.45
CA THR A 217 9.92 -10.41 -5.76
C THR A 217 10.07 -10.57 -7.27
N ILE A 218 9.89 -9.48 -8.00
CA ILE A 218 10.27 -9.42 -9.40
C ILE A 218 11.79 -9.39 -9.33
N VAL A 219 12.40 -10.58 -9.23
CA VAL A 219 13.86 -10.70 -9.27
C VAL A 219 14.24 -10.23 -10.66
N ASN A 220 14.90 -9.08 -10.71
CA ASN A 220 15.38 -8.37 -11.90
C ASN A 220 15.56 -9.31 -13.09
N LEU A 221 14.62 -9.23 -14.03
CA LEU A 221 14.80 -9.69 -15.40
C LEU A 221 15.63 -8.62 -16.13
N LEU A 222 16.93 -8.57 -15.80
CA LEU A 222 17.97 -7.96 -16.63
C LEU A 222 19.12 -8.94 -16.76
#